data_AF-A0A646KPZ3-F1
#
_entry.id   AF-A0A646KPZ3-F1
#
_cell.length_a   1.000
_cell.length_b   1.000
_cell.length_c   1.000
_cell.angle_alpha   90.00
_cell.angle_beta   90.00
_cell.angle_gamma   90.00
#
_symmetry.space_group_name_H-M   'P 1'
#
loop_
_entity.id
_entity.type
_entity.pdbx_description
1 polymer ?
#
loop_
_entity_poly.entity_id
_entity_poly.type
_entity_poly.pdbx_seq_one_letter_code
_entity_poly.pdbx_strand_id
1 'polypeptide(L)'
;MPAAVRRHARTSAFAEAEKVISCLLSDPGVREARAQVEAAEAEFGVELCARLQPFQDRYDQAVRDGDAARLAGICAGKHGRWGRICVLDDGHEMEEPHWGRNSEGRPVAWVGSAPDDW
;
A
#
# COMPACT_ATOMS: atom_id res chain seq x y z
N MET A 1 -39.85 17.34 0.54
CA MET A 1 -39.06 18.21 -0.37
C MET A 1 -37.62 18.52 0.11
N PRO A 2 -37.30 18.80 1.39
CA PRO A 2 -35.94 19.21 1.79
C PRO A 2 -34.86 18.11 1.77
N ALA A 3 -35.26 16.84 1.89
CA ALA A 3 -34.31 15.71 1.94
C ALA A 3 -33.78 15.32 0.54
N ALA A 4 -34.64 15.38 -0.48
CA ALA A 4 -34.27 15.06 -1.86
C ALA A 4 -33.28 16.09 -2.44
N VAL A 5 -33.51 17.39 -2.16
CA VAL A 5 -32.61 18.49 -2.57
C VAL A 5 -31.24 18.36 -1.89
N ARG A 6 -31.21 18.04 -0.58
CA ARG A 6 -29.95 17.80 0.15
C ARG A 6 -29.19 16.58 -0.37
N ARG A 7 -29.89 15.49 -0.69
CA ARG A 7 -29.28 14.29 -1.30
C ARG A 7 -28.69 14.61 -2.67
N HIS A 8 -29.43 15.33 -3.52
CA HIS A 8 -28.98 15.74 -4.84
C HIS A 8 -27.74 16.64 -4.77
N ALA A 9 -27.77 17.68 -3.92
CA ALA A 9 -26.62 18.56 -3.71
C ALA A 9 -25.37 17.79 -3.22
N ARG A 10 -25.55 16.82 -2.32
CA ARG A 10 -24.46 15.95 -1.87
C ARG A 10 -23.89 15.12 -3.00
N THR A 11 -24.73 14.46 -3.80
CA THR A 11 -24.30 13.67 -4.95
C THR A 11 -23.57 14.52 -5.99
N SER A 12 -24.05 15.72 -6.28
CA SER A 12 -23.39 16.66 -7.18
C SER A 12 -22.03 17.11 -6.66
N ALA A 13 -21.90 17.42 -5.37
CA ALA A 13 -20.62 17.78 -4.76
C ALA A 13 -19.60 16.62 -4.83
N PHE A 14 -20.05 15.38 -4.62
CA PHE A 14 -19.19 14.19 -4.80
C PHE A 14 -18.73 14.03 -6.25
N ALA A 15 -19.63 14.19 -7.22
CA ALA A 15 -19.28 14.07 -8.63
C ALA A 15 -18.29 15.16 -9.08
N GLU A 16 -18.43 16.39 -8.57
CA GLU A 16 -17.45 17.45 -8.84
C GLU A 16 -16.09 17.17 -8.18
N ALA A 17 -16.08 16.69 -6.94
CA ALA A 17 -14.84 16.27 -6.28
C ALA A 17 -14.13 15.14 -7.05
N GLU A 18 -14.88 14.14 -7.52
CA GLU A 18 -14.34 13.02 -8.30
C GLU A 18 -13.71 13.50 -9.61
N LYS A 19 -14.34 14.45 -10.32
CA LYS A 19 -13.77 15.06 -11.52
C LYS A 19 -12.46 15.79 -11.23
N VAL A 20 -12.42 16.61 -10.17
CA VAL A 20 -11.22 17.36 -9.80
C VAL A 20 -10.08 16.41 -9.43
N ILE A 21 -10.36 15.39 -8.61
CA ILE A 21 -9.39 14.35 -8.25
C ILE A 21 -8.90 13.63 -9.51
N SER A 22 -9.80 13.17 -10.37
CA SER A 22 -9.44 12.48 -11.62
C SER A 22 -8.57 13.33 -12.54
N CYS A 23 -8.87 14.63 -12.66
CA CYS A 23 -8.03 15.58 -13.41
C CYS A 23 -6.63 15.71 -12.79
N LEU A 24 -6.52 15.86 -11.47
CA LEU A 24 -5.23 15.94 -10.78
C LEU A 24 -4.40 14.66 -10.96
N LEU A 25 -5.03 13.50 -10.87
CA LEU A 25 -4.34 12.21 -11.03
C LEU A 25 -3.96 11.90 -12.48
N SER A 26 -4.66 12.52 -13.42
CA SER A 26 -4.36 12.44 -14.86
C SER A 26 -3.27 13.42 -15.28
N ASP A 27 -2.90 14.37 -14.41
CA ASP A 27 -1.83 15.32 -14.68
C ASP A 27 -0.52 14.57 -15.00
N PRO A 28 0.17 14.90 -16.10
CA PRO A 28 1.39 14.22 -16.49
C PRO A 28 2.48 14.26 -15.42
N GLY A 29 2.61 15.37 -14.69
CA GLY A 29 3.60 15.50 -13.62
C GLY A 29 3.29 14.62 -12.43
N VAL A 30 2.02 14.51 -12.05
CA VAL A 30 1.58 13.56 -11.00
C VAL A 30 1.83 12.12 -11.42
N ARG A 31 1.55 11.77 -12.68
CA ARG A 31 1.82 10.44 -13.22
C ARG A 31 3.32 10.11 -13.27
N GLU A 32 4.14 11.07 -13.66
CA GLU A 32 5.59 10.92 -13.69
C GLU A 32 6.16 10.74 -12.28
N ALA A 33 5.76 11.59 -11.33
CA ALA A 33 6.18 11.45 -9.93
C ALA A 33 5.78 10.08 -9.35
N ARG A 34 4.55 9.61 -9.66
CA ARG A 34 4.11 8.28 -9.26
C ARG A 34 5.00 7.18 -9.84
N ALA A 35 5.33 7.25 -11.14
CA ALA A 35 6.20 6.26 -11.78
C ALA A 35 7.62 6.26 -11.19
N GLN A 36 8.15 7.44 -10.83
CA GLN A 36 9.44 7.55 -10.15
C GLN A 36 9.42 6.92 -8.75
N VAL A 37 8.34 7.14 -7.99
CA VAL A 37 8.16 6.48 -6.68
C VAL A 37 8.07 4.97 -6.84
N GLU A 38 7.23 4.46 -7.75
CA GLU A 38 7.08 3.02 -7.99
C GLU A 38 8.41 2.36 -8.42
N ALA A 39 9.23 3.06 -9.20
CA ALA A 39 10.57 2.59 -9.58
C ALA A 39 11.51 2.54 -8.37
N ALA A 40 11.55 3.58 -7.56
CA ALA A 40 12.38 3.63 -6.36
C ALA A 40 11.98 2.56 -5.34
N GLU A 41 10.67 2.36 -5.10
CA GLU A 41 10.16 1.31 -4.21
C GLU A 41 10.61 -0.09 -4.65
N ALA A 42 10.63 -0.34 -5.96
CA ALA A 42 11.08 -1.61 -6.52
C ALA A 42 12.59 -1.79 -6.41
N GLU A 43 13.37 -0.74 -6.66
CA GLU A 43 14.84 -0.75 -6.51
C GLU A 43 15.24 -1.03 -5.06
N PHE A 44 14.71 -0.25 -4.11
CA PHE A 44 14.94 -0.47 -2.68
C PHE A 44 14.43 -1.83 -2.21
N GLY A 45 13.30 -2.29 -2.76
CA GLY A 45 12.79 -3.63 -2.51
C GLY A 45 13.82 -4.72 -2.80
N VAL A 46 14.51 -4.62 -3.93
CA VAL A 46 15.57 -5.55 -4.36
C VAL A 46 16.83 -5.39 -3.51
N GLU A 47 17.27 -4.16 -3.23
CA GLU A 47 18.46 -3.91 -2.41
C GLU A 47 18.34 -4.53 -1.01
N LEU A 48 17.14 -4.46 -0.43
CA LEU A 48 16.86 -4.97 0.91
C LEU A 48 16.61 -6.48 0.96
N CYS A 49 16.45 -7.17 -0.18
CA CYS A 49 16.15 -8.61 -0.23
C CYS A 49 17.09 -9.44 0.63
N ALA A 50 18.41 -9.25 0.51
CA ALA A 50 19.38 -10.07 1.22
C ALA A 50 19.18 -10.02 2.75
N ARG A 51 18.67 -8.90 3.26
CA ARG A 51 18.44 -8.68 4.69
C ARG A 51 17.03 -9.05 5.13
N LEU A 52 16.02 -8.75 4.31
CA LEU A 52 14.62 -8.83 4.71
C LEU A 52 13.88 -10.09 4.21
N GLN A 53 14.46 -10.85 3.26
CA GLN A 53 13.88 -12.11 2.78
C GLN A 53 13.53 -13.12 3.90
N PRO A 54 14.32 -13.27 4.99
CA PRO A 54 13.94 -14.16 6.09
C PRO A 54 12.57 -13.85 6.71
N PHE A 55 12.13 -12.58 6.70
CA PHE A 55 10.81 -12.19 7.18
C PHE A 55 9.70 -12.63 6.22
N GLN A 56 9.92 -12.51 4.90
CA GLN A 56 9.00 -13.04 3.89
C GLN A 56 8.88 -14.55 3.97
N ASP A 57 9.99 -15.27 4.10
CA ASP A 57 9.98 -16.74 4.20
C ASP A 57 9.21 -17.20 5.45
N ARG A 58 9.40 -16.47 6.55
CA ARG A 58 8.66 -16.64 7.80
C ARG A 58 7.15 -16.40 7.59
N TYR A 59 6.77 -15.35 6.87
CA TYR A 59 5.37 -15.05 6.56
C TYR A 59 4.76 -16.15 5.68
N ASP A 60 5.45 -16.55 4.61
CA ASP A 60 5.01 -17.61 3.69
C ASP A 60 4.84 -18.96 4.40
N GLN A 61 5.70 -19.26 5.40
CA GLN A 61 5.54 -20.43 6.26
C GLN A 61 4.31 -20.30 7.17
N ALA A 62 4.13 -19.16 7.85
CA ALA A 62 2.99 -18.94 8.74
C ALA A 62 1.64 -19.02 8.00
N VAL A 63 1.57 -18.52 6.76
CA VAL A 63 0.39 -18.65 5.90
C VAL A 63 0.13 -20.11 5.55
N ARG A 64 1.16 -20.87 5.17
CA ARG A 64 1.02 -22.30 4.83
C ARG A 64 0.56 -23.14 6.01
N ASP A 65 1.07 -22.84 7.21
CA ASP A 65 0.78 -23.59 8.43
C ASP A 65 -0.50 -23.13 9.13
N GLY A 66 -1.07 -21.99 8.72
CA GLY A 66 -2.21 -21.36 9.40
C GLY A 66 -1.86 -20.81 10.79
N ASP A 67 -0.61 -20.37 11.00
CA ASP A 67 -0.12 -19.85 12.28
C ASP A 67 -0.63 -18.43 12.53
N ALA A 68 -1.86 -18.34 13.07
CA ALA A 68 -2.52 -17.07 13.35
C ALA A 68 -1.78 -16.21 14.38
N ALA A 69 -1.09 -16.81 15.35
CA ALA A 69 -0.36 -16.07 16.37
C ALA A 69 0.84 -15.32 15.76
N ARG A 70 1.55 -15.98 14.85
CA ARG A 70 2.68 -15.37 14.13
C ARG A 70 2.24 -14.34 13.11
N LEU A 71 1.10 -14.55 12.46
CA LEU A 71 0.50 -13.56 11.56
C LEU A 71 -0.02 -12.33 12.32
N ALA A 72 -0.48 -12.48 13.56
CA ALA A 72 -0.92 -11.34 14.37
C ALA A 72 0.22 -10.41 14.83
N GLY A 73 1.47 -10.88 14.79
CA GLY A 73 2.65 -10.10 15.17
C GLY A 73 3.34 -9.37 14.02
N ILE A 74 2.82 -9.48 12.78
CA ILE A 74 3.37 -8.73 11.65
C ILE A 74 2.88 -7.28 11.69
N CYS A 75 3.64 -6.39 11.07
CA CYS A 75 3.35 -4.97 10.97
C CYS A 75 1.92 -4.72 10.47
N ALA A 76 1.19 -3.91 11.24
CA ALA A 76 -0.16 -3.48 10.91
C ALA A 76 -0.22 -2.33 9.88
N GLY A 77 0.92 -1.96 9.26
CA GLY A 77 1.15 -0.80 8.36
C GLY A 77 0.29 -0.72 7.08
N LYS A 78 -0.73 -1.56 6.99
CA LYS A 78 -1.80 -1.69 5.99
C LYS A 78 -1.46 -2.57 4.79
N HIS A 79 -2.42 -3.45 4.50
CA HIS A 79 -2.45 -4.33 3.35
C HIS A 79 -2.93 -3.52 2.16
N GLY A 80 -2.03 -3.15 1.24
CA GLY A 80 -2.42 -2.40 0.05
C GLY A 80 -3.42 -3.20 -0.81
N ARG A 81 -4.21 -2.49 -1.63
CA ARG A 81 -5.28 -3.03 -2.50
C ARG A 81 -4.87 -4.25 -3.34
N TRP A 82 -3.59 -4.42 -3.63
CA TRP A 82 -3.03 -5.48 -4.48
C TRP A 82 -2.29 -6.58 -3.71
N GLY A 83 -2.52 -6.70 -2.40
CA GLY A 83 -1.86 -7.72 -1.58
C GLY A 83 -0.42 -7.37 -1.22
N ARG A 84 -0.06 -6.07 -1.24
CA ARG A 84 1.18 -5.60 -0.62
C ARG A 84 1.01 -5.71 0.89
N ILE A 85 1.75 -6.63 1.50
CA ILE A 85 1.71 -6.90 2.94
C ILE A 85 3.10 -6.58 3.47
N CYS A 86 3.16 -5.77 4.52
CA CYS A 86 4.40 -5.61 5.25
C CYS A 86 4.66 -6.90 6.04
N VAL A 87 5.75 -7.60 5.72
CA VAL A 87 6.08 -8.89 6.34
C VAL A 87 6.99 -8.77 7.56
N LEU A 88 7.35 -7.54 7.93
CA LEU A 88 8.21 -7.24 9.08
C LEU A 88 7.41 -7.33 10.39
N ASP A 89 8.13 -7.39 11.51
CA ASP A 89 7.54 -7.40 12.85
C ASP A 89 6.87 -6.04 13.18
N ASP A 90 5.84 -6.07 14.02
CA ASP A 90 5.20 -4.85 14.49
C ASP A 90 6.20 -3.89 15.17
N GLY A 91 6.05 -2.59 14.92
CA GLY A 91 6.94 -1.55 15.43
C GLY A 91 8.25 -1.32 14.66
N HIS A 92 8.48 -1.98 13.52
CA HIS A 92 9.72 -1.80 12.73
C HIS A 92 9.89 -0.41 12.09
N GLU A 93 8.85 0.44 12.09
CA GLU A 93 8.77 1.68 11.29
C GLU A 93 9.89 2.70 11.58
N MET A 94 10.57 2.59 12.72
CA MET A 94 11.71 3.46 13.08
C MET A 94 13.06 2.96 12.53
N GLU A 95 13.14 1.70 12.12
CA GLU A 95 14.38 1.04 11.71
C GLU A 95 14.38 0.72 10.21
N GLU A 96 13.22 0.32 9.67
CA GLU A 96 13.09 -0.18 8.31
C GLU A 96 11.89 0.42 7.59
N PRO A 97 11.99 0.66 6.27
CA PRO A 97 10.79 0.85 5.46
C PRO A 97 9.93 -0.41 5.53
N HIS A 98 8.63 -0.27 5.26
CA HIS A 98 7.81 -1.44 5.05
C HIS A 98 8.33 -2.22 3.86
N TRP A 99 8.29 -3.55 3.97
CA TRP A 99 8.82 -4.41 2.94
C TRP A 99 7.95 -5.65 2.77
N GLY A 100 7.86 -6.13 1.53
CA GLY A 100 7.07 -7.30 1.16
C GLY A 100 7.09 -7.51 -0.34
N ARG A 101 6.05 -8.18 -0.86
CA ARG A 101 5.87 -8.41 -2.29
C ARG A 101 4.65 -7.67 -2.82
N ASN A 102 4.74 -7.21 -4.07
CA ASN A 102 3.59 -6.70 -4.82
C ASN A 102 2.73 -7.85 -5.39
N SER A 103 1.65 -7.52 -6.10
CA SER A 103 0.77 -8.50 -6.76
C SER A 103 1.46 -9.39 -7.80
N GLU A 104 2.59 -8.95 -8.34
CA GLU A 104 3.41 -9.72 -9.29
C GLU A 104 4.43 -10.62 -8.57
N GLY A 105 4.45 -10.62 -7.24
CA GLY A 105 5.40 -11.38 -6.42
C GLY A 105 6.79 -10.74 -6.33
N ARG A 106 6.96 -9.51 -6.83
CA ARG A 106 8.25 -8.80 -6.80
C ARG A 106 8.45 -8.09 -5.47
N PRO A 107 9.68 -8.07 -4.93
CA PRO A 107 9.99 -7.36 -3.69
C PRO A 107 9.82 -5.85 -3.88
N VAL A 108 9.26 -5.18 -2.87
CA VAL A 108 9.04 -3.73 -2.82
C VAL A 108 9.28 -3.20 -1.42
N ALA A 109 9.82 -1.99 -1.31
CA ALA A 109 10.01 -1.26 -0.06
C ALA A 109 9.30 0.09 -0.11
N TRP A 110 8.54 0.48 0.92
CA TRP A 110 7.78 1.74 0.96
C TRP A 110 7.77 2.39 2.34
N VAL A 111 7.47 3.69 2.39
CA VAL A 111 7.39 4.47 3.64
C VAL A 111 5.95 4.94 3.86
N GLY A 112 5.48 4.82 5.11
CA GLY A 112 4.11 5.17 5.48
C GLY A 112 3.10 4.08 5.07
N SER A 113 1.81 4.43 5.02
CA SER A 113 0.80 3.46 4.58
C SER A 113 1.08 2.97 3.17
N ALA A 114 0.73 1.72 2.87
CA ALA A 114 0.83 1.18 1.52
C ALA A 114 0.21 2.19 0.52
N PRO A 115 0.94 2.58 -0.55
CA PRO A 115 0.55 3.69 -1.43
C PRO A 115 -0.73 3.42 -2.24
N ASP A 116 -1.25 2.19 -2.19
CA ASP A 116 -2.41 1.71 -2.93
C ASP A 116 -3.75 1.90 -2.15
N ASP A 117 -3.74 2.61 -1.02
CA ASP A 117 -4.88 2.78 -0.09
C ASP A 117 -5.85 3.95 -0.41
N TRP A 118 -5.84 4.48 -1.62
CA TRP A 118 -6.73 5.59 -2.02
C TRP A 118 -7.50 5.33 -3.32
#